data_AF-A0A6P1D5A4-F1
#
_entry.id   AF-A0A6P1D5A4-F1
#
_cell.length_a   1.000
_cell.length_b   1.000
_cell.length_c   1.000
_cell.angle_alpha   90.00
_cell.angle_beta   90.00
_cell.angle_gamma   90.00
#
_symmetry.space_group_name_H-M   'P 1'
#
loop_
_entity.id
_entity.type
_entity.pdbx_description
1 polymer ?
#
loop_
_entity_poly.entity_id
_entity_poly.type
_entity_poly.pdbx_seq_one_letter_code
_entity_poly.pdbx_strand_id
1 'polypeptide(L)'
;MAVETIAVDLVETCSTSALRFHDIVSGCDITATTPDADPELWDRYLHGALDVYRHFRVHTALEYDTVADGRSTSLFFAATDRTGAVVAGVRAQGPYLRTDDVGSLAPWSGRPGERELRAMVARRIPRGVVESRGAW
;
A
#
# COMPACT_ATOMS: atom_id res chain seq x y z
N MET A 1 -0.12 -21.40 18.01
CA MET A 1 0.29 -20.36 17.04
C MET A 1 1.79 -20.18 17.20
N ALA A 2 2.57 -20.97 16.48
CA ALA A 2 4.03 -20.82 16.46
C ALA A 2 4.34 -19.64 15.53
N VAL A 3 5.00 -18.62 16.05
CA VAL A 3 5.62 -17.59 15.21
C VAL A 3 6.89 -18.25 14.68
N GLU A 4 6.83 -18.81 13.47
CA GLU A 4 8.04 -19.21 12.77
C GLU A 4 8.78 -17.94 12.36
N THR A 5 10.01 -17.81 12.88
CA THR A 5 10.90 -16.71 12.54
C THR A 5 11.32 -16.88 11.09
N ILE A 6 10.72 -16.08 10.20
CA ILE A 6 11.16 -15.97 8.81
C ILE A 6 12.62 -15.48 8.85
N ALA A 7 13.53 -16.26 8.27
CA ALA A 7 14.92 -15.85 8.11
C ALA A 7 14.96 -14.66 7.15
N VAL A 8 15.14 -13.47 7.72
CA VAL A 8 15.31 -12.23 6.94
C VAL A 8 16.78 -12.15 6.56
N ASP A 9 17.11 -12.39 5.29
CA ASP A 9 18.40 -11.99 4.76
C ASP A 9 18.29 -10.52 4.33
N LEU A 10 18.87 -9.63 5.15
CA LEU A 10 18.96 -8.21 4.84
C LEU A 10 20.04 -8.04 3.77
N VAL A 11 19.64 -7.98 2.51
CA VAL A 11 20.53 -7.52 1.45
C VAL A 11 20.63 -5.99 1.57
N GLU A 12 21.55 -5.52 2.42
CA GLU A 12 21.93 -4.10 2.49
C GLU A 12 22.57 -3.68 1.17
N THR A 13 21.75 -3.20 0.24
CA THR A 13 22.22 -2.35 -0.85
C THR A 13 22.14 -0.92 -0.35
N CYS A 14 23.31 -0.28 -0.20
CA CYS A 14 23.45 1.09 0.27
C CYS A 14 22.82 2.06 -0.77
N SER A 15 21.51 2.28 -0.63
CA SER A 15 20.77 3.44 -1.13
C SER A 15 19.62 3.66 -0.16
N THR A 16 19.50 4.86 0.38
CA THR A 16 18.61 5.22 1.49
C THR A 16 17.12 5.26 1.11
N SER A 17 16.67 4.41 0.19
CA SER A 17 15.38 4.58 -0.50
C SER A 17 14.50 3.34 -0.61
N ALA A 18 15.03 2.11 -0.52
CA ALA A 18 14.22 0.90 -0.62
C ALA A 18 14.72 -0.21 0.31
N LEU A 19 13.81 -0.79 1.09
CA LEU A 19 14.06 -2.02 1.87
C LEU A 19 13.64 -3.21 1.02
N ARG A 20 14.53 -4.19 0.84
CA ARG A 20 14.22 -5.44 0.12
C ARG A 20 14.45 -6.62 1.04
N PHE A 21 13.56 -7.60 0.98
CA PHE A 21 13.76 -8.89 1.62
C PHE A 21 13.27 -10.02 0.71
N HIS A 22 13.94 -11.16 0.80
CA HIS A 22 13.54 -12.38 0.10
C HIS A 22 12.66 -13.24 1.02
N ASP A 23 11.45 -13.56 0.58
CA ASP A 23 10.58 -14.49 1.30
C ASP A 23 10.76 -15.91 0.75
N ILE A 24 11.38 -16.78 1.55
CA ILE A 24 11.70 -18.16 1.15
C ILE A 24 10.46 -19.02 0.87
N VAL A 25 9.31 -18.68 1.47
CA VAL A 25 8.08 -19.49 1.35
C VAL A 25 7.40 -19.23 0.01
N SER A 26 7.26 -17.96 -0.38
CA SER A 26 6.71 -17.56 -1.67
C SER A 26 7.74 -17.57 -2.80
N GLY A 27 9.03 -17.54 -2.48
CA GLY A 27 10.12 -17.35 -3.43
C GLY A 27 10.13 -15.96 -4.08
N CYS A 28 9.41 -14.99 -3.50
CA CYS A 28 9.31 -13.62 -3.99
C CYS A 28 10.29 -12.70 -3.27
N ASP A 29 10.76 -11.68 -3.98
CA ASP A 29 11.43 -10.55 -3.38
C ASP A 29 10.42 -9.45 -3.09
N ILE A 30 10.33 -9.04 -1.83
CA ILE A 30 9.44 -7.97 -1.39
C ILE A 30 10.25 -6.71 -1.21
N THR A 31 9.88 -5.68 -1.96
CA THR A 31 10.48 -4.35 -1.89
C THR A 31 9.50 -3.38 -1.25
N ALA A 32 9.93 -2.66 -0.22
CA ALA A 32 9.24 -1.53 0.39
C ALA A 32 9.95 -0.23 0.01
N THR A 33 9.27 0.65 -0.71
CA THR A 33 9.84 1.90 -1.24
C THR A 33 8.75 2.97 -1.41
N THR A 34 9.13 4.17 -1.85
CA THR A 34 8.19 5.25 -2.21
C THR A 34 8.07 5.38 -3.73
N PRO A 35 6.95 5.92 -4.26
CA PRO A 35 6.81 6.12 -5.70
C PRO A 35 7.93 6.99 -6.30
N ASP A 36 8.36 8.04 -5.59
CA ASP A 36 9.45 8.91 -6.06
C ASP A 36 10.82 8.23 -6.05
N ALA A 37 11.03 7.27 -5.15
CA ALA A 37 12.28 6.52 -5.05
C ALA A 37 12.43 5.45 -6.13
N ASP A 38 11.32 4.85 -6.58
CA ASP A 38 11.29 3.86 -7.66
C ASP A 38 10.02 3.98 -8.51
N PRO A 39 9.97 4.97 -9.44
CA PRO A 39 8.80 5.20 -10.29
C PRO A 39 8.50 4.03 -11.23
N GLU A 40 9.52 3.30 -11.69
CA GLU A 40 9.34 2.16 -12.59
C GLU A 40 8.68 0.98 -11.87
N LEU A 41 9.06 0.72 -10.61
CA LEU A 41 8.38 -0.29 -9.80
C LEU A 41 6.95 0.15 -9.43
N TRP A 42 6.75 1.44 -9.16
CA TRP A 42 5.42 2.00 -8.91
C TRP A 42 4.48 1.78 -10.08
N ASP A 43 4.92 2.09 -11.30
CA ASP A 43 4.14 1.88 -12.52
C ASP A 43 3.80 0.40 -12.70
N ARG A 44 4.76 -0.51 -12.50
CA ARG A 44 4.51 -1.97 -12.61
C ARG A 44 3.51 -2.45 -11.56
N TYR A 45 3.63 -1.99 -10.31
CA TYR A 45 2.66 -2.28 -9.26
C TYR A 45 1.24 -1.81 -9.63
N LEU A 46 1.10 -0.59 -10.12
CA LEU A 46 -0.21 -0.03 -10.49
C LEU A 46 -0.83 -0.74 -11.69
N HIS A 47 -0.04 -1.12 -12.70
CA HIS A 47 -0.54 -1.90 -13.84
C HIS A 47 -1.05 -3.27 -13.39
N GLY A 48 -0.29 -3.99 -12.56
CA GLY A 48 -0.73 -5.27 -12.02
C GLY A 48 -2.00 -5.13 -11.17
N ALA A 49 -2.08 -4.11 -10.33
CA ALA A 49 -3.29 -3.79 -9.55
C ALA A 49 -4.49 -3.53 -10.46
N LEU A 50 -4.30 -2.75 -11.52
CA LEU A 50 -5.35 -2.42 -12.48
C LEU A 50 -5.85 -3.68 -13.20
N ASP A 51 -4.96 -4.59 -13.60
CA ASP A 51 -5.32 -5.84 -14.26
C ASP A 51 -6.14 -6.75 -13.34
N VAL A 52 -5.72 -6.91 -12.08
CA VAL A 52 -6.48 -7.70 -11.09
C VAL A 52 -7.83 -7.06 -10.76
N TYR A 53 -7.87 -5.74 -10.55
CA TYR A 53 -9.14 -5.06 -10.24
C TYR A 53 -10.08 -5.06 -11.45
N ARG A 54 -9.57 -5.02 -12.69
CA ARG A 54 -10.36 -5.20 -13.91
C ARG A 54 -10.92 -6.62 -14.01
N HIS A 55 -10.12 -7.64 -13.69
CA HIS A 55 -10.56 -9.03 -13.66
C HIS A 55 -11.81 -9.20 -12.76
N PHE A 56 -11.80 -8.59 -11.58
CA PHE A 56 -12.93 -8.60 -10.64
C PHE A 56 -13.98 -7.50 -10.88
N ARG A 57 -13.83 -6.68 -11.92
CA ARG A 57 -14.73 -5.56 -12.29
C ARG A 57 -14.89 -4.49 -11.19
N VAL A 58 -13.87 -4.30 -10.36
CA VAL A 58 -13.80 -3.32 -9.26
C VAL A 58 -12.73 -2.24 -9.47
N HIS A 59 -12.24 -2.07 -10.70
CA HIS A 59 -11.19 -1.10 -11.07
C HIS A 59 -11.41 0.33 -10.57
N THR A 60 -12.66 0.78 -10.39
CA THR A 60 -12.94 2.11 -9.81
C THR A 60 -12.46 2.24 -8.37
N ALA A 61 -12.37 1.15 -7.61
CA ALA A 61 -11.89 1.13 -6.23
C ALA A 61 -10.37 1.33 -6.11
N LEU A 62 -9.62 1.18 -7.22
CA LEU A 62 -8.18 1.44 -7.24
C LEU A 62 -7.88 2.95 -7.27
N GLU A 63 -8.81 3.75 -7.82
CA GLU A 63 -8.63 5.19 -8.06
C GLU A 63 -7.39 5.50 -8.91
N TYR A 64 -7.13 4.66 -9.95
CA TYR A 64 -5.89 4.63 -10.73
C TYR A 64 -5.39 6.03 -11.15
N ASP A 65 -6.22 6.82 -11.82
CA ASP A 65 -5.81 8.14 -12.33
C ASP A 65 -5.43 9.12 -11.21
N THR A 66 -6.09 9.00 -10.04
CA THR A 66 -5.83 9.83 -8.86
C THR A 66 -4.51 9.46 -8.17
N VAL A 67 -4.09 8.20 -8.28
CA VAL A 67 -2.92 7.68 -7.55
C VAL A 67 -1.70 7.52 -8.45
N ALA A 68 -1.86 7.55 -9.76
CA ALA A 68 -0.81 7.31 -10.74
C ALA A 68 0.45 8.17 -10.50
N ASP A 69 0.29 9.43 -10.10
CA ASP A 69 1.40 10.34 -9.81
C ASP A 69 2.18 10.03 -8.52
N GLY A 70 1.71 9.07 -7.72
CA GLY A 70 2.36 8.63 -6.49
C GLY A 70 2.25 9.60 -5.30
N ARG A 71 1.79 10.83 -5.48
CA ARG A 71 1.87 11.91 -4.47
C ARG A 71 1.04 11.66 -3.22
N SER A 72 0.00 10.84 -3.35
CA SER A 72 -0.86 10.45 -2.23
C SER A 72 -0.33 9.25 -1.45
N THR A 73 0.72 8.58 -1.93
CA THR A 73 1.25 7.34 -1.36
C THR A 73 2.55 7.61 -0.60
N SER A 74 2.56 7.35 0.71
CA SER A 74 3.77 7.53 1.53
C SER A 74 4.75 6.38 1.40
N LEU A 75 4.25 5.18 1.10
CA LEU A 75 5.01 3.93 1.04
C LEU A 75 4.19 2.91 0.25
N PHE A 76 4.86 2.04 -0.51
CA PHE A 76 4.23 0.84 -1.05
C PHE A 76 5.16 -0.37 -0.94
N PHE A 77 4.54 -1.55 -0.99
CA PHE A 77 5.19 -2.84 -1.04
C PHE A 77 4.85 -3.50 -2.37
N ALA A 78 5.85 -4.04 -3.05
CA ALA A 78 5.69 -4.85 -4.25
C ALA A 78 6.43 -6.19 -4.07
N ALA A 79 5.72 -7.29 -4.30
CA ALA A 79 6.31 -8.62 -4.36
C ALA A 79 6.64 -8.94 -5.81
N THR A 80 7.89 -9.30 -6.08
CA THR A 80 8.39 -9.66 -7.40
C THR A 80 8.76 -11.13 -7.43
N ASP A 81 8.28 -11.86 -8.43
CA ASP A 81 8.64 -13.27 -8.60
C ASP A 81 10.05 -13.45 -9.21
N ARG A 82 10.49 -14.70 -9.32
CA ARG A 82 11.79 -15.08 -9.93
C ARG A 82 11.99 -14.62 -11.38
N THR A 83 10.92 -14.23 -12.08
CA THR A 83 10.98 -13.74 -13.47
C THR A 83 11.10 -12.22 -13.53
N GLY A 84 10.98 -11.53 -12.38
CA GLY A 84 10.97 -10.07 -12.31
C GLY A 84 9.57 -9.46 -12.45
N ALA A 85 8.51 -10.27 -12.47
CA ALA A 85 7.14 -9.78 -12.55
C ALA A 85 6.63 -9.37 -11.16
N VAL A 86 5.96 -8.22 -11.05
CA VAL A 86 5.25 -7.84 -9.83
C VAL A 86 3.98 -8.68 -9.76
N VAL A 87 3.83 -9.46 -8.70
CA VAL A 87 2.75 -10.45 -8.55
C VAL A 87 1.79 -10.15 -7.40
N ALA A 88 2.15 -9.21 -6.54
CA ALA A 88 1.30 -8.73 -5.44
C ALA A 88 1.83 -7.38 -4.92
N GLY A 89 1.01 -6.66 -4.19
CA GLY A 89 1.46 -5.46 -3.49
C GLY A 89 0.38 -4.78 -2.66
N VAL A 90 0.77 -3.76 -1.92
CA VAL A 90 -0.13 -2.90 -1.14
C VAL A 90 0.51 -1.53 -0.94
N ARG A 91 -0.29 -0.46 -0.91
CA ARG A 91 0.20 0.91 -0.68
C ARG A 91 -0.41 1.53 0.57
N ALA A 92 0.32 2.45 1.18
CA ALA A 92 -0.15 3.29 2.29
C ALA A 92 -0.43 4.71 1.76
N GLN A 93 -1.70 5.11 1.79
CA GLN A 93 -2.14 6.45 1.41
C GLN A 93 -2.10 7.41 2.61
N GLY A 94 -1.59 8.62 2.42
CA GLY A 94 -1.47 9.66 3.45
C GLY A 94 -0.03 10.16 3.59
N PRO A 95 0.41 10.54 4.82
CA PRO A 95 -0.40 10.67 6.03
C PRO A 95 -1.49 11.74 5.87
N TYR A 96 -2.66 11.49 6.43
CA TYR A 96 -3.78 12.43 6.36
C TYR A 96 -3.58 13.61 7.30
N LEU A 97 -3.92 14.81 6.82
CA LEU A 97 -3.90 16.06 7.61
C LEU A 97 -5.28 16.40 8.16
N ARG A 98 -6.34 15.90 7.53
CA ARG A 98 -7.73 16.16 7.92
C ARG A 98 -8.51 14.85 7.91
N THR A 99 -9.42 14.71 8.88
CA THR A 99 -10.31 13.55 8.97
C THR A 99 -11.20 13.40 7.73
N ASP A 100 -11.57 14.51 7.08
CA ASP A 100 -12.46 14.50 5.92
C ASP A 100 -11.80 13.91 4.67
N ASP A 101 -10.46 13.85 4.62
CA ASP A 101 -9.71 13.27 3.50
C ASP A 101 -9.63 11.73 3.60
N VAL A 102 -10.05 11.14 4.73
CA VAL A 102 -9.96 9.70 5.00
C VAL A 102 -11.14 8.98 4.34
N GLY A 103 -10.93 8.47 3.13
CA GLY A 103 -12.00 7.90 2.31
C GLY A 103 -12.72 6.69 2.93
N SER A 104 -12.09 5.90 3.80
CA SER A 104 -12.75 4.77 4.48
C SER A 104 -13.86 5.20 5.46
N LEU A 105 -13.97 6.50 5.75
CA LEU A 105 -15.07 7.05 6.56
C LEU A 105 -16.34 7.29 5.74
N ALA A 106 -16.24 7.45 4.41
CA ALA A 106 -17.39 7.76 3.57
C ALA A 106 -18.52 6.70 3.65
N PRO A 107 -18.24 5.37 3.66
CA PRO A 107 -19.28 4.35 3.80
C PRO A 107 -20.04 4.38 5.13
N TRP A 108 -19.52 5.07 6.14
CA TRP A 108 -20.14 5.22 7.46
C TRP A 108 -21.09 6.40 7.55
N SER A 109 -21.17 7.26 6.53
CA SER A 109 -22.02 8.46 6.59
C SER A 109 -23.49 8.11 6.86
N GLY A 110 -24.06 8.73 7.89
CA GLY A 110 -25.42 8.50 8.36
C GLY A 110 -25.65 7.17 9.07
N ARG A 111 -24.61 6.35 9.29
CA ARG A 111 -24.71 5.05 9.95
C ARG A 111 -24.43 5.14 11.45
N PRO A 112 -25.04 4.26 12.26
CA PRO A 112 -24.63 4.10 13.66
C PRO A 112 -23.11 3.87 13.76
N GLY A 113 -22.44 4.63 14.64
CA GLY A 113 -20.99 4.55 14.82
C GLY A 113 -20.16 5.53 13.99
N GLU A 114 -20.75 6.30 13.06
CA GLU A 114 -20.01 7.30 12.26
C GLU A 114 -19.23 8.28 13.14
N ARG A 115 -19.92 8.87 14.13
CA ARG A 115 -19.36 9.91 14.99
C ARG A 115 -18.20 9.37 15.82
N GLU A 116 -18.36 8.17 16.36
CA GLU A 116 -17.36 7.48 17.17
C GLU A 116 -16.13 7.16 16.33
N LEU A 117 -16.32 6.63 15.12
CA LEU A 117 -15.24 6.32 14.19
C LEU A 117 -14.48 7.58 13.74
N ARG A 118 -15.21 8.64 13.36
CA ARG A 118 -14.62 9.95 12.99
C ARG A 118 -13.80 10.54 14.14
N ALA A 119 -14.34 10.51 15.36
CA ALA A 119 -13.63 10.99 16.55
C ALA A 119 -12.37 10.17 16.85
N MET A 120 -12.43 8.84 16.66
CA MET A 120 -11.29 7.95 16.83
C MET A 120 -10.16 8.27 15.85
N VAL A 121 -10.48 8.50 14.57
CA VAL A 121 -9.51 8.87 13.53
C VAL A 121 -8.95 10.27 13.78
N ALA A 122 -9.80 11.25 14.06
CA ALA A 122 -9.39 12.64 14.32
C ALA A 122 -8.34 12.74 15.44
N ARG A 123 -8.48 11.95 16.52
CA ARG A 123 -7.51 11.88 17.63
C ARG A 123 -6.14 11.33 17.22
N ARG A 124 -6.05 10.61 16.10
CA ARG A 124 -4.83 9.98 15.60
C ARG A 124 -4.18 10.76 14.46
N ILE A 125 -4.90 11.65 13.78
CA ILE A 125 -4.37 12.48 12.68
C ILE A 125 -3.02 13.14 13.04
N PRO A 126 -2.83 13.79 14.22
CA PRO A 126 -1.55 14.39 14.58
C PRO A 126 -0.38 13.41 14.74
N ARG A 127 -0.66 12.10 14.81
CA ARG A 127 0.33 11.03 14.94
C ARG A 127 0.69 10.38 13.60
N GLY A 128 0.11 10.86 12.49
CA GLY A 128 0.28 10.28 11.16
C GLY A 128 -0.62 9.06 10.94
N VAL A 129 -1.83 9.30 10.41
CA VAL A 129 -2.74 8.22 9.98
C VAL A 129 -2.55 7.97 8.50
N VAL A 130 -2.41 6.70 8.13
CA VAL A 130 -2.40 6.23 6.74
C VAL A 130 -3.50 5.18 6.53
N GLU A 131 -3.91 5.00 5.28
CA GLU A 131 -4.81 3.91 4.87
C GLU A 131 -4.06 2.93 3.98
N SER A 132 -4.09 1.64 4.32
CA SER A 132 -3.67 0.59 3.40
C SER A 132 -4.70 0.43 2.29
N ARG A 133 -4.26 0.58 1.04
CA ARG A 133 -5.11 0.53 -0.16
C ARG A 133 -4.45 -0.27 -1.27
N GLY A 134 -5.23 -0.60 -2.30
CA GLY A 134 -4.72 -1.21 -3.53
C GLY A 134 -4.03 -2.56 -3.29
N ALA A 135 -4.50 -3.34 -2.32
CA ALA A 135 -4.01 -4.69 -2.12
C ALA A 135 -4.56 -5.60 -3.22
N TRP A 136 -3.72 -6.49 -3.76
CA TRP A 136 -4.07 -7.49 -4.77
C TRP A 136 -3.12 -8.68 -4.73
#